data_AF-A0A5C5W0C7-F1
#
_entry.id   AF-A0A5C5W0C7-F1
#
_cell.length_a   1.000
_cell.length_b   1.000
_cell.length_c   1.000
_cell.angle_alpha   90.00
_cell.angle_beta   90.00
_cell.angle_gamma   90.00
#
_symmetry.space_group_name_H-M   'P 1'
#
loop_
_entity.id
_entity.type
_entity.pdbx_description
1 polymer ?
#
loop_
_entity_poly.entity_id
_entity_poly.type
_entity_poly.pdbx_seq_one_letter_code
_entity_poly.pdbx_strand_id
1 'polypeptide(L)'
;MPEPPSPDPAAPHPAAGRSAPKPGRHPLNWSLHGLPEYDLFETPQQRERALSEIARFFSNPLKLDFWIGVLLLAGIAFGAVFFARALLRLVVWPAWIEEVLRLAFLAVVTLAAIRFLHRWGARADLRRKLREYGIPVCLKCGYDLRGQVEQSPRCPECGEPLDAAVREILQSRGQPR
;
A
#
# COMPACT_ATOMS: atom_id res chain seq x y z
N MET A 1 23.84 -53.41 20.97
CA MET A 1 24.07 -51.96 20.82
C MET A 1 23.34 -51.55 19.54
N PRO A 2 22.35 -50.65 19.60
CA PRO A 2 21.61 -50.22 18.42
C PRO A 2 22.48 -49.35 17.50
N GLU A 3 22.33 -49.60 16.20
CA GLU A 3 23.01 -48.89 15.11
C GLU A 3 22.53 -47.43 15.05
N PRO A 4 23.42 -46.44 14.86
CA PRO A 4 23.02 -45.05 14.71
C PRO A 4 22.23 -44.85 13.41
N PRO A 5 21.18 -43.99 13.41
CA PRO A 5 20.39 -43.72 12.22
C PRO A 5 21.23 -43.09 11.12
N SER A 6 21.08 -43.61 9.90
CA SER A 6 21.71 -43.09 8.69
C SER A 6 21.33 -41.62 8.48
N PRO A 7 22.28 -40.73 8.13
CA PRO A 7 21.98 -39.35 7.81
C PRO A 7 21.05 -39.26 6.60
N ASP A 8 20.01 -38.45 6.71
CA ASP A 8 19.06 -38.17 5.63
C ASP A 8 19.78 -37.67 4.37
N PRO A 9 19.35 -38.09 3.16
CA PRO A 9 19.92 -37.61 1.91
C PRO A 9 19.75 -36.09 1.83
N ALA A 10 20.89 -35.41 1.68
CA ALA A 10 20.99 -33.96 1.60
C ALA A 10 19.91 -33.35 0.70
N ALA A 11 19.13 -32.41 1.27
CA ALA A 11 18.13 -31.67 0.54
C ALA A 11 18.74 -31.07 -0.75
N PRO A 12 18.04 -31.18 -1.90
CA PRO A 12 18.57 -30.69 -3.16
C PRO A 12 18.94 -29.21 -3.06
N HIS A 13 20.22 -28.91 -3.29
CA HIS A 13 20.70 -27.54 -3.37
C HIS A 13 19.85 -26.77 -4.39
N PRO A 14 19.29 -25.60 -4.02
CA PRO A 14 18.52 -24.80 -4.96
C PRO A 14 19.41 -24.46 -6.15
N ALA A 15 18.97 -24.87 -7.35
CA ALA A 15 19.70 -24.69 -8.59
C ALA A 15 20.17 -23.24 -8.76
N ALA A 16 21.46 -23.02 -8.52
CA ALA A 16 22.13 -21.76 -8.78
C ALA A 16 22.07 -21.49 -10.29
N GLY A 17 21.29 -20.51 -10.74
CA GLY A 17 21.40 -20.06 -12.14
C GLY A 17 20.17 -19.44 -12.79
N ARG A 18 19.00 -19.40 -12.16
CA ARG A 18 17.91 -18.54 -12.68
C ARG A 18 18.06 -17.16 -12.06
N SER A 19 18.72 -16.26 -12.78
CA SER A 19 18.70 -14.83 -12.49
C SER A 19 17.26 -14.42 -12.20
N ALA A 20 17.00 -13.90 -11.00
CA ALA A 20 15.68 -13.45 -10.62
C ALA A 20 15.12 -12.53 -11.73
N PRO A 21 13.86 -12.72 -12.15
CA PRO A 21 13.26 -11.85 -13.16
C PRO A 21 13.46 -10.40 -12.72
N LYS A 22 14.01 -9.57 -13.61
CA LYS A 22 14.17 -8.14 -13.32
C LYS A 22 12.78 -7.60 -12.99
N PRO A 23 12.59 -6.95 -11.83
CA PRO A 23 11.29 -6.51 -11.41
C PRO A 23 10.69 -5.63 -12.50
N GLY A 24 9.50 -6.02 -12.98
CA GLY A 24 8.81 -5.27 -14.02
C GLY A 24 8.61 -3.83 -13.54
N ARG A 25 8.85 -2.85 -14.42
CA ARG A 25 8.58 -1.43 -14.13
C ARG A 25 7.07 -1.18 -14.16
N HIS A 26 6.35 -1.74 -13.19
CA HIS A 26 4.94 -1.41 -13.01
C HIS A 26 4.84 0.03 -12.47
N PRO A 27 4.02 0.92 -13.06
CA PRO A 27 3.94 2.32 -12.62
C PRO A 27 3.54 2.48 -11.15
N LEU A 28 2.75 1.52 -10.62
CA LEU A 28 2.41 1.46 -9.19
C LEU A 28 3.61 1.24 -8.28
N ASN A 29 4.67 0.62 -8.78
CA ASN A 29 5.85 0.34 -7.97
C ASN A 29 6.48 1.66 -7.49
N TRP A 30 6.51 2.67 -8.34
CA TRP A 30 7.02 4.00 -7.99
C TRP A 30 6.11 4.77 -7.01
N SER A 31 4.79 4.66 -7.15
CA SER A 31 3.85 5.40 -6.30
C SER A 31 3.70 4.80 -4.90
N LEU A 32 3.85 3.49 -4.77
CA LEU A 32 3.70 2.73 -3.52
C LEU A 32 5.02 2.49 -2.78
N HIS A 33 6.16 2.77 -3.42
CA HIS A 33 7.46 2.71 -2.77
C HIS A 33 7.50 3.59 -1.50
N GLY A 34 8.05 3.05 -0.41
CA GLY A 34 8.11 3.73 0.89
C GLY A 34 6.80 3.69 1.69
N LEU A 35 5.91 2.73 1.40
CA LEU A 35 4.86 2.32 2.33
C LEU A 35 5.40 1.17 3.19
N PRO A 36 5.23 1.20 4.52
CA PRO A 36 5.73 0.11 5.37
C PRO A 36 5.12 -1.23 4.99
N GLU A 37 3.87 -1.26 4.53
CA GLU A 37 3.19 -2.48 4.08
C GLU A 37 3.80 -3.08 2.81
N TYR A 38 4.47 -2.27 1.99
CA TYR A 38 5.13 -2.73 0.76
C TYR A 38 6.34 -3.63 1.07
N ASP A 39 7.01 -3.39 2.19
CA ASP A 39 8.22 -4.11 2.60
C ASP A 39 7.91 -5.40 3.40
N LEU A 40 6.64 -5.65 3.75
CA LEU A 40 6.23 -6.81 4.53
C LEU A 40 6.12 -8.11 3.73
N PHE A 41 6.07 -8.04 2.39
CA PHE A 41 6.01 -9.25 1.56
C PHE A 41 7.31 -10.06 1.65
N GLU A 42 7.18 -11.37 1.85
CA GLU A 42 8.32 -12.27 2.03
C GLU A 42 9.14 -12.43 0.74
N THR A 43 8.47 -12.39 -0.42
CA THR A 43 9.12 -12.55 -1.72
C THR A 43 8.74 -11.44 -2.71
N PRO A 44 9.66 -11.01 -3.59
CA PRO A 44 9.36 -10.06 -4.66
C PRO A 44 8.23 -10.51 -5.58
N GLN A 45 8.10 -11.82 -5.82
CA GLN A 45 7.07 -12.39 -6.69
C GLN A 45 5.66 -12.27 -6.09
N GLN A 46 5.51 -12.50 -4.77
CA GLN A 46 4.24 -12.25 -4.07
C GLN A 46 3.86 -10.78 -4.16
N ARG A 47 4.83 -9.88 -3.93
CA ARG A 47 4.63 -8.44 -4.02
C ARG A 47 4.16 -8.01 -5.42
N GLU A 48 4.83 -8.47 -6.48
CA GLU A 48 4.43 -8.13 -7.86
C GLU A 48 3.03 -8.66 -8.21
N ARG A 49 2.69 -9.88 -7.81
CA ARG A 49 1.34 -10.44 -7.99
C ARG A 49 0.30 -9.59 -7.27
N ALA A 50 0.52 -9.28 -6.00
CA ALA A 50 -0.36 -8.42 -5.21
C ALA A 50 -0.58 -7.07 -5.90
N LEU A 51 0.51 -6.42 -6.35
CA LEU A 51 0.43 -5.12 -7.04
C LEU A 51 -0.35 -5.22 -8.36
N SER A 52 -0.16 -6.29 -9.14
CA SER A 52 -0.89 -6.47 -10.40
C SER A 52 -2.39 -6.69 -10.19
N GLU A 53 -2.78 -7.38 -9.11
CA GLU A 53 -4.18 -7.59 -8.76
C GLU A 53 -4.82 -6.29 -8.29
N ILE A 54 -4.12 -5.56 -7.42
CA ILE A 54 -4.54 -4.24 -6.93
C ILE A 54 -4.71 -3.26 -8.10
N ALA A 55 -3.79 -3.27 -9.07
CA ALA A 55 -3.85 -2.43 -10.27
C ALA A 55 -5.17 -2.57 -11.04
N ARG A 56 -5.67 -3.80 -11.19
CA ARG A 56 -6.92 -4.09 -11.90
C ARG A 56 -8.15 -3.57 -11.17
N PHE A 57 -8.09 -3.45 -9.84
CA PHE A 57 -9.20 -2.93 -9.05
C PHE A 57 -9.26 -1.39 -9.03
N PHE A 58 -8.11 -0.71 -9.03
CA PHE A 58 -8.05 0.76 -9.03
C PHE A 58 -8.54 1.39 -10.34
N SER A 59 -8.53 0.66 -11.44
CA SER A 59 -9.02 1.14 -12.73
C SER A 59 -10.53 1.06 -12.91
N ASN A 60 -11.32 0.73 -11.87
CA ASN A 60 -12.77 0.62 -12.00
C ASN A 60 -13.47 1.94 -11.60
N PRO A 61 -13.87 2.80 -12.57
CA PRO A 61 -14.50 4.10 -12.28
C PRO A 61 -15.93 3.98 -11.72
N LEU A 62 -16.49 2.77 -11.60
CA LEU A 62 -17.87 2.58 -11.14
C LEU A 62 -18.03 2.61 -9.61
N LYS A 63 -16.95 2.58 -8.81
CA LYS A 63 -17.06 2.62 -7.35
C LYS A 63 -17.39 4.03 -6.86
N LEU A 64 -18.39 4.15 -5.97
CA LEU A 64 -18.81 5.43 -5.37
C LEU A 64 -17.64 6.16 -4.68
N ASP A 65 -16.79 5.42 -3.95
CA ASP A 65 -15.63 5.97 -3.23
C ASP A 65 -14.65 6.70 -4.16
N PHE A 66 -14.51 6.22 -5.40
CA PHE A 66 -13.70 6.88 -6.42
C PHE A 66 -14.26 8.27 -6.73
N TRP A 67 -15.57 8.36 -6.99
CA TRP A 67 -16.24 9.64 -7.27
C TRP A 67 -16.25 10.58 -6.08
N ILE A 68 -16.42 10.08 -4.86
CA ILE A 68 -16.27 10.89 -3.63
C ILE A 68 -14.87 11.51 -3.58
N GLY A 69 -13.83 10.71 -3.85
CA GLY A 69 -12.45 11.19 -3.92
C GLY A 69 -12.24 12.24 -5.01
N VAL A 70 -12.79 12.02 -6.20
CA VAL A 70 -12.75 12.97 -7.33
C VAL A 70 -13.46 14.28 -7.00
N LEU A 71 -14.65 14.22 -6.38
CA LEU A 71 -15.42 15.40 -5.98
C LEU A 71 -14.72 16.20 -4.89
N LEU A 72 -14.17 15.53 -3.87
CA LEU A 72 -13.38 16.18 -2.83
C LEU A 72 -12.16 16.88 -3.43
N LEU A 73 -11.46 16.21 -4.35
CA LEU A 73 -10.33 16.79 -5.08
C LEU A 73 -10.78 18.01 -5.91
N ALA A 74 -11.84 17.88 -6.70
CA ALA A 74 -12.37 18.99 -7.49
C ALA A 74 -12.72 20.20 -6.60
N GLY A 75 -13.32 19.97 -5.43
CA GLY A 75 -13.62 21.01 -4.45
C GLY A 75 -12.37 21.71 -3.90
N ILE A 76 -11.34 20.96 -3.51
CA ILE A 76 -10.06 21.52 -3.03
C ILE A 76 -9.39 22.35 -4.13
N ALA A 77 -9.33 21.82 -5.35
CA ALA A 77 -8.75 22.51 -6.50
C ALA A 77 -9.48 23.82 -6.80
N PHE A 78 -10.82 23.78 -6.79
CA PHE A 78 -11.66 24.96 -7.04
C PHE A 78 -11.49 26.03 -5.96
N GLY A 79 -11.55 25.63 -4.69
CA GLY A 79 -11.36 26.54 -3.56
C GLY A 79 -9.97 27.18 -3.56
N ALA A 80 -8.95 26.40 -3.92
CA ALA A 80 -7.59 26.89 -3.93
C ALA A 80 -7.28 27.80 -5.12
N VAL A 81 -7.89 27.58 -6.29
CA VAL A 81 -7.89 28.56 -7.41
C VAL A 81 -8.59 29.86 -7.01
N PHE A 82 -9.74 29.78 -6.33
CA PHE A 82 -10.48 30.96 -5.87
C PHE A 82 -9.65 31.76 -4.85
N PHE A 83 -8.98 31.08 -3.92
CA PHE A 83 -8.09 31.68 -2.94
C PHE A 83 -6.86 32.33 -3.60
N ALA A 84 -6.20 31.64 -4.54
CA ALA A 84 -5.07 32.19 -5.29
C ALA A 84 -5.47 33.45 -6.06
N ARG A 85 -6.63 33.44 -6.72
CA ARG A 85 -7.18 34.61 -7.42
C ARG A 85 -7.49 35.77 -6.47
N ALA A 86 -8.04 35.50 -5.29
CA ALA A 86 -8.26 36.52 -4.27
C ALA A 86 -6.94 37.16 -3.80
N LEU A 87 -5.89 36.35 -3.61
CA LEU A 87 -4.56 36.83 -3.23
C LEU A 87 -3.91 37.66 -4.33
N LEU A 88 -3.99 37.19 -5.58
CA LEU A 88 -3.37 37.86 -6.73
C LEU A 88 -3.97 39.23 -6.99
N ARG A 89 -5.24 39.46 -6.65
CA ARG A 89 -5.87 40.79 -6.73
C ARG A 89 -5.21 41.85 -5.84
N LEU A 90 -4.41 41.46 -4.86
CA LEU A 90 -3.68 42.40 -4.00
C LEU A 90 -2.46 43.03 -4.70
N VAL A 91 -2.05 42.50 -5.85
CA VAL A 91 -0.86 42.93 -6.57
C VAL A 91 -1.21 43.09 -8.06
N VAL A 92 -0.74 44.15 -8.70
CA VAL A 92 -1.02 44.39 -10.14
C VAL A 92 -0.05 43.55 -10.97
N TRP A 93 -0.44 42.32 -11.29
CA TRP A 93 0.33 41.44 -12.19
C TRP A 93 -0.17 41.56 -13.64
N PRO A 94 0.72 41.39 -14.63
CA PRO A 94 0.31 41.12 -16.01
C PRO A 94 -0.59 39.89 -16.10
N ALA A 95 -1.65 39.96 -16.91
CA ALA A 95 -2.68 38.91 -17.02
C ALA A 95 -2.11 37.52 -17.39
N TRP A 96 -1.03 37.47 -18.19
CA TRP A 96 -0.41 36.19 -18.57
C TRP A 96 0.26 35.49 -17.39
N ILE A 97 0.79 36.23 -16.40
CA ILE A 97 1.39 35.63 -15.21
C ILE A 97 0.32 35.01 -14.31
N GLU A 98 -0.82 35.70 -14.14
CA GLU A 98 -1.98 35.16 -13.40
C GLU A 98 -2.41 33.81 -14.00
N GLU A 99 -2.52 33.74 -15.33
CA GLU A 99 -2.95 32.54 -16.02
C GLU A 99 -1.94 31.38 -15.87
N VAL A 100 -0.65 31.65 -16.04
CA VAL A 100 0.42 30.66 -15.84
C VAL A 100 0.43 30.13 -14.41
N LEU A 101 0.34 31.02 -13.42
CA LEU A 101 0.30 30.63 -12.00
C LEU A 101 -0.94 29.80 -11.69
N ARG A 102 -2.11 30.17 -12.23
CA ARG A 102 -3.36 29.42 -12.07
C ARG A 102 -3.23 27.99 -12.61
N LEU A 103 -2.71 27.84 -13.82
CA LEU A 103 -2.53 26.52 -14.44
C LEU A 103 -1.49 25.67 -13.71
N ALA A 104 -0.35 26.26 -13.33
CA ALA A 104 0.68 25.58 -12.57
C ALA A 104 0.16 25.09 -11.22
N PHE A 105 -0.59 25.95 -10.52
CA PHE A 105 -1.19 25.62 -9.23
C PHE A 105 -2.23 24.48 -9.36
N LEU A 106 -3.12 24.56 -10.36
CA LEU A 106 -4.10 23.52 -10.64
C LEU A 106 -3.43 22.16 -10.93
N ALA A 107 -2.35 22.16 -11.73
CA ALA A 107 -1.59 20.96 -12.03
C ALA A 107 -0.97 20.34 -10.76
N VAL A 108 -0.34 21.15 -9.90
CA VAL A 108 0.27 20.68 -8.65
C VAL A 108 -0.79 20.09 -7.69
N VAL A 109 -1.90 20.79 -7.49
CA VAL A 109 -3.00 20.30 -6.61
C VAL A 109 -3.58 18.99 -7.15
N THR A 110 -3.80 18.91 -8.47
CA THR A 110 -4.32 17.71 -9.13
C THR A 110 -3.36 16.53 -8.93
N LEU A 111 -2.07 16.71 -9.19
CA LEU A 111 -1.06 15.67 -9.00
C LEU A 111 -0.93 15.23 -7.53
N ALA A 112 -0.90 16.19 -6.60
CA ALA A 112 -0.83 15.93 -5.16
C ALA A 112 -2.02 15.10 -4.68
N ALA A 113 -3.22 15.42 -5.14
CA ALA A 113 -4.43 14.72 -4.76
C ALA A 113 -4.57 13.35 -5.42
N ILE A 114 -4.22 13.20 -6.70
CA ILE A 114 -4.13 11.88 -7.35
C ILE A 114 -3.18 11.00 -6.53
N ARG A 115 -2.01 11.52 -6.15
CA ARG A 115 -1.03 10.81 -5.33
C ARG A 115 -1.60 10.47 -3.94
N PHE A 116 -2.30 11.39 -3.29
CA PHE A 116 -2.92 11.18 -1.99
C PHE A 116 -4.00 10.10 -2.04
N LEU A 117 -4.94 10.20 -2.99
CA LEU A 117 -6.05 9.27 -3.14
C LEU A 117 -5.55 7.85 -3.46
N HIS A 118 -4.57 7.77 -4.36
CA HIS A 118 -3.92 6.52 -4.71
C HIS A 118 -3.20 5.89 -3.50
N ARG A 119 -2.44 6.68 -2.74
CA ARG A 119 -1.71 6.19 -1.56
C ARG A 119 -2.65 5.80 -0.42
N TRP A 120 -3.77 6.50 -0.25
CA TRP A 120 -4.75 6.21 0.79
C TRP A 120 -5.50 4.91 0.51
N GLY A 121 -6.05 4.75 -0.71
CA GLY A 121 -6.76 3.53 -1.09
C GLY A 121 -5.84 2.31 -1.09
N ALA A 122 -4.64 2.44 -1.66
CA ALA A 122 -3.74 1.30 -1.85
C ALA A 122 -3.26 0.69 -0.52
N ARG A 123 -3.19 1.47 0.57
CA ARG A 123 -2.84 0.93 1.89
C ARG A 123 -3.83 -0.12 2.37
N ALA A 124 -5.13 0.15 2.24
CA ALA A 124 -6.15 -0.79 2.68
C ALA A 124 -6.12 -2.08 1.85
N ASP A 125 -5.93 -1.95 0.52
CA ASP A 125 -5.80 -3.09 -0.37
C ASP A 125 -4.52 -3.91 -0.14
N LEU A 126 -3.38 -3.25 0.06
CA LEU A 126 -2.12 -3.92 0.40
C LEU A 126 -2.24 -4.73 1.68
N ARG A 127 -2.85 -4.17 2.72
CA ARG A 127 -3.07 -4.89 4.00
C ARG A 127 -3.98 -6.09 3.85
N ARG A 128 -5.02 -5.99 3.02
CA ARG A 128 -5.87 -7.14 2.67
C ARG A 128 -5.05 -8.22 1.97
N LYS A 129 -4.25 -7.86 0.96
CA LYS A 129 -3.39 -8.81 0.25
C LYS A 129 -2.35 -9.46 1.15
N LEU A 130 -1.71 -8.72 2.04
CA LEU A 130 -0.77 -9.29 3.02
C LEU A 130 -1.43 -10.40 3.85
N ARG A 131 -2.68 -10.20 4.29
CA ARG A 131 -3.43 -11.25 5.01
C ARG A 131 -3.77 -12.45 4.14
N GLU A 132 -4.12 -12.24 2.87
CA GLU A 132 -4.34 -13.33 1.92
C GLU A 132 -3.07 -14.19 1.72
N TYR A 133 -1.89 -13.59 1.85
CA TYR A 133 -0.60 -14.32 1.88
C TYR A 133 -0.24 -14.89 3.26
N GLY A 134 -1.14 -14.83 4.25
CA GLY A 134 -0.90 -15.33 5.60
C GLY A 134 0.07 -14.48 6.41
N ILE A 135 0.26 -13.20 6.05
CA ILE A 135 1.10 -12.25 6.79
C ILE A 135 0.17 -11.46 7.74
N PRO A 136 0.32 -11.64 9.07
CA PRO A 136 -0.61 -11.04 10.02
C PRO A 136 -0.33 -9.55 10.18
N VAL A 137 -1.22 -8.71 9.63
CA VAL A 137 -1.15 -7.24 9.75
C VAL A 137 -2.47 -6.64 10.24
N CYS A 138 -2.36 -5.54 10.99
CA CYS A 138 -3.54 -4.77 11.39
C CYS A 138 -4.14 -4.02 10.19
N LEU A 139 -5.44 -4.21 9.89
CA LEU A 139 -6.11 -3.48 8.80
C LEU A 139 -6.20 -1.97 9.04
N LYS A 140 -6.26 -1.55 10.31
CA LYS A 140 -6.45 -0.14 10.68
C LYS A 140 -5.16 0.66 10.59
N CYS A 141 -4.10 0.24 11.30
CA CYS A 141 -2.84 0.99 11.33
C CYS A 141 -1.76 0.43 10.39
N GLY A 142 -1.86 -0.82 9.95
CA GLY A 142 -0.83 -1.48 9.12
C GLY A 142 0.34 -2.06 9.91
N TYR A 143 0.26 -2.09 11.25
CA TYR A 143 1.30 -2.70 12.08
C TYR A 143 1.46 -4.19 11.79
N ASP A 144 2.71 -4.62 11.74
CA ASP A 144 3.12 -6.00 11.56
C ASP A 144 2.96 -6.76 12.88
N LEU A 145 2.10 -7.77 12.90
CA LEU A 145 1.77 -8.53 14.10
C LEU A 145 2.61 -9.81 14.20
N ARG A 146 3.63 -9.99 13.34
CA ARG A 146 4.61 -11.08 13.48
C ARG A 146 5.32 -10.96 14.83
N GLY A 147 5.30 -12.04 15.60
CA GLY A 147 5.91 -12.08 16.94
C GLY A 147 5.00 -11.58 18.06
N GLN A 148 3.77 -11.13 17.76
CA GLN A 148 2.81 -10.85 18.82
C GLN A 148 2.35 -12.16 19.46
N VAL A 149 2.26 -12.17 20.80
CA VAL A 149 1.76 -13.31 21.58
C VAL A 149 0.31 -13.60 21.18
N GLU A 150 -0.02 -14.86 20.89
CA GLU A 150 -1.34 -15.30 20.38
C GLU A 150 -2.53 -14.82 21.23
N GLN A 151 -2.29 -14.54 22.50
CA GLN A 151 -3.32 -14.21 23.49
C GLN A 151 -3.75 -12.74 23.47
N SER A 152 -3.06 -11.85 22.77
CA SER A 152 -3.43 -10.43 22.75
C SER A 152 -4.63 -10.18 21.83
N PRO A 153 -5.81 -9.79 22.35
CA PRO A 153 -7.00 -9.59 21.52
C PRO A 153 -6.97 -8.26 20.75
N ARG A 154 -5.95 -7.40 20.96
CA ARG A 154 -5.86 -6.04 20.40
C ARG A 154 -4.49 -5.77 19.77
N CYS A 155 -4.49 -4.87 18.80
CA CYS A 155 -3.26 -4.34 18.20
C CYS A 155 -2.51 -3.43 19.20
N PRO A 156 -1.20 -3.60 19.38
CA PRO A 156 -0.43 -2.83 20.37
C PRO A 156 -0.26 -1.35 19.97
N GLU A 157 -0.29 -1.04 18.67
CA GLU A 157 -0.14 0.33 18.18
C GLU A 157 -1.44 1.14 18.26
N CYS A 158 -2.55 0.60 17.73
CA CYS A 158 -3.79 1.37 17.58
C CYS A 158 -4.92 0.95 18.54
N GLY A 159 -4.72 -0.09 19.35
CA GLY A 159 -5.70 -0.60 20.30
C GLY A 159 -6.94 -1.28 19.69
N GLU A 160 -7.02 -1.36 18.36
CA GLU A 160 -8.14 -1.98 17.64
C GLU A 160 -8.18 -3.50 17.91
N PRO A 161 -9.37 -4.09 18.11
CA PRO A 161 -9.51 -5.55 18.24
C PRO A 161 -8.97 -6.27 17.00
N LEU A 162 -8.28 -7.37 17.22
CA LEU A 162 -7.79 -8.22 16.15
C LEU A 162 -8.94 -8.98 15.50
N ASP A 163 -9.01 -8.86 14.18
CA ASP A 163 -9.92 -9.62 13.35
C ASP A 163 -9.75 -11.14 13.55
N ALA A 164 -10.83 -11.90 13.44
CA ALA A 164 -10.81 -13.36 13.56
C ALA A 164 -9.82 -14.00 12.57
N ALA A 165 -9.80 -13.50 11.32
CA ALA A 165 -8.87 -14.00 10.30
C ALA A 165 -7.39 -13.82 10.71
N VAL A 166 -7.05 -12.73 11.40
CA VAL A 166 -5.67 -12.51 11.89
C VAL A 166 -5.35 -13.44 13.04
N ARG A 167 -6.31 -13.64 13.95
CA ARG A 167 -6.13 -14.57 15.08
C ARG A 167 -5.88 -15.99 14.60
N GLU A 168 -6.57 -16.43 13.56
CA GLU A 168 -6.36 -17.73 12.91
C GLU A 168 -4.95 -17.84 12.28
N ILE A 169 -4.49 -16.78 11.59
CA ILE A 169 -3.11 -16.72 11.06
C ILE A 169 -2.06 -16.79 12.17
N LEU A 170 -2.30 -16.15 13.32
CA LEU A 170 -1.38 -16.19 14.46
C LEU A 170 -1.34 -17.58 15.10
N GLN A 171 -2.51 -18.19 15.33
CA GLN A 171 -2.62 -19.53 15.92
C GLN A 171 -2.02 -20.62 15.05
N SER A 172 -2.19 -20.54 13.72
CA SER A 172 -1.58 -21.49 12.79
C SER A 172 -0.05 -21.39 12.73
N ARG A 173 0.54 -20.27 13.14
CA ARG A 173 1.99 -20.06 13.17
C ARG A 173 2.65 -20.47 14.50
N GLY A 174 1.93 -20.41 15.63
CA GLY A 174 2.49 -20.75 16.95
C GLY A 174 2.40 -22.23 17.33
N GLN A 175 1.73 -23.07 16.53
CA GLN A 175 1.80 -24.52 16.71
C GLN A 175 3.24 -25.02 16.43
N PRO A 176 3.96 -25.56 17.45
CA PRO A 176 5.24 -26.19 17.20
C PRO A 176 5.04 -27.36 16.24
N ARG A 177 5.79 -27.36 15.14
CA ARG A 177 5.83 -28.48 14.19
C ARG A 177 6.52 -29.69 14.80
#